data_AF-A0A3D2JR97-F1
#
_entry.id   AF-A0A3D2JR97-F1
#
_cell.length_a   1.000
_cell.length_b   1.000
_cell.length_c   1.000
_cell.angle_alpha   90.00
_cell.angle_beta   90.00
_cell.angle_gamma   90.00
#
_symmetry.space_group_name_H-M   'P 1'
#
loop_
_entity.id
_entity.type
_entity.pdbx_description
1 polymer ?
#
loop_
_entity_poly.entity_id
_entity_poly.type
_entity_poly.pdbx_seq_one_letter_code
_entity_poly.pdbx_strand_id
1 'polypeptide(L)'
;MGSTPWIWGRVSYEHRTALQISALAAVFTLVALLSGSYAVWREAGAICASWPLCGGDFIPQSTFAWIHMIHRFLSFVSILLVLYAGHKVWRLPNISGALRFVAIASAIIVIAQMLMGAANPWTSFSEWARAGHLSLATLVWVHMVFVVALLLRPVPRRELAKSN
;
A
#
# COMPACT_ATOMS: atom_id res chain seq x y z
N MET A 1 14.74 -11.64 -23.45
CA MET A 1 14.46 -11.24 -22.04
C MET A 1 15.76 -10.71 -21.44
N GLY A 2 15.84 -9.41 -21.14
CA GLY A 2 17.06 -8.78 -20.62
C GLY A 2 17.23 -9.00 -19.11
N SER A 3 18.47 -9.30 -18.67
CA SER A 3 18.86 -9.41 -17.27
C SER A 3 19.77 -8.25 -16.88
N THR A 4 19.56 -7.62 -15.71
CA THR A 4 20.45 -6.56 -15.21
C THR A 4 21.29 -7.04 -14.03
N PRO A 5 22.53 -6.54 -13.86
CA PRO A 5 23.31 -6.78 -12.64
C PRO A 5 22.57 -6.26 -11.41
N TRP A 6 22.54 -7.05 -10.34
CA TRP A 6 21.90 -6.73 -9.06
C TRP A 6 22.77 -7.24 -7.90
N ILE A 7 22.45 -6.82 -6.68
CA ILE A 7 23.28 -6.97 -5.46
C ILE A 7 23.75 -8.42 -5.23
N TRP A 8 22.99 -9.41 -5.68
CA TRP A 8 23.28 -10.84 -5.49
C TRP A 8 23.38 -11.66 -6.80
N GLY A 9 23.42 -11.02 -7.97
CA GLY A 9 23.50 -11.71 -9.27
C GLY A 9 22.69 -11.05 -10.38
N ARG A 10 22.36 -11.81 -11.44
CA ARG A 10 21.49 -11.34 -12.53
C ARG A 10 20.03 -11.68 -12.21
N VAL A 11 19.17 -10.67 -12.22
CA VAL A 11 17.73 -10.83 -11.98
C VAL A 11 16.97 -10.46 -13.25
N SER A 12 15.84 -11.13 -13.51
CA SER A 12 14.97 -10.79 -14.65
C SER A 12 14.41 -9.37 -14.49
N TYR A 13 14.17 -8.69 -15.62
CA TYR A 13 13.55 -7.37 -15.61
C TYR A 13 12.24 -7.34 -14.81
N GLU A 14 11.39 -8.37 -14.95
CA GLU A 14 10.11 -8.48 -14.25
C GLU A 14 10.26 -8.51 -12.73
N HIS A 15 11.19 -9.29 -12.21
CA HIS A 15 11.49 -9.34 -10.77
C HIS A 15 12.00 -8.00 -10.26
N ARG A 16 12.90 -7.34 -11.01
CA ARG A 16 13.39 -6.01 -10.64
C ARG A 16 12.27 -4.98 -10.59
N THR A 17 11.39 -4.97 -11.59
CA THR A 17 10.24 -4.06 -11.60
C THR A 17 9.28 -4.37 -10.45
N ALA A 18 8.99 -5.64 -10.16
CA ALA A 18 8.13 -6.01 -9.04
C ALA A 18 8.71 -5.54 -7.70
N LEU A 19 10.02 -5.68 -7.50
CA LEU A 19 10.71 -5.18 -6.31
C LEU A 19 10.63 -3.65 -6.20
N GLN A 20 10.95 -2.93 -7.29
CA GLN A 20 10.93 -1.47 -7.30
C GLN A 20 9.54 -0.90 -7.01
N ILE A 21 8.50 -1.45 -7.64
CA ILE A 21 7.12 -1.04 -7.41
C ILE A 21 6.66 -1.39 -5.99
N SER A 22 7.03 -2.57 -5.47
CA SER A 22 6.70 -2.95 -4.10
C SER A 22 7.37 -2.04 -3.06
N ALA A 23 8.63 -1.65 -3.29
CA ALA A 23 9.33 -0.70 -2.45
C ALA A 23 8.70 0.69 -2.49
N LEU A 24 8.33 1.16 -3.69
CA LEU A 24 7.61 2.43 -3.87
C LEU A 24 6.26 2.41 -3.13
N ALA A 25 5.49 1.33 -3.26
CA ALA A 25 4.23 1.14 -2.55
C ALA A 25 4.43 1.15 -1.02
N ALA A 26 5.47 0.50 -0.50
CA ALA A 26 5.79 0.53 0.94
C ALA A 26 6.09 1.96 1.44
N VAL A 27 6.88 2.73 0.70
CA VAL A 27 7.21 4.12 1.04
C VAL A 27 5.95 5.00 0.97
N PHE A 28 5.16 4.92 -0.09
CA PHE A 28 3.94 5.71 -0.22
C PHE A 28 2.88 5.33 0.83
N THR A 29 2.78 4.05 1.20
CA THR A 29 1.90 3.63 2.30
C THR A 29 2.35 4.25 3.62
N LEU A 30 3.65 4.31 3.89
CA LEU A 30 4.18 4.98 5.07
C LEU A 30 3.87 6.48 5.06
N VAL A 31 4.07 7.15 3.93
CA VAL A 31 3.73 8.58 3.76
C VAL A 31 2.22 8.82 3.99
N ALA A 32 1.36 7.97 3.43
CA ALA A 32 -0.08 8.05 3.65
C ALA A 32 -0.44 7.85 5.13
N LEU A 33 0.16 6.86 5.79
CA LEU A 33 -0.02 6.61 7.23
C LEU A 33 0.38 7.83 8.07
N LEU A 34 1.57 8.40 7.83
CA LEU A 34 2.06 9.58 8.54
C LEU A 34 1.18 10.81 8.30
N SER A 35 0.71 11.00 7.06
CA SER A 35 -0.23 12.09 6.73
C SER A 35 -1.58 11.95 7.44
N GLY A 36 -2.07 10.72 7.63
CA GLY A 36 -3.28 10.42 8.39
C GLY A 36 -3.10 10.74 9.87
N SER A 37 -1.98 10.30 10.47
CA SER A 37 -1.62 10.64 11.85
C SER A 37 -1.51 12.16 12.05
N TYR A 38 -0.94 12.87 11.07
CA TYR A 38 -0.89 14.33 11.09
C TYR A 38 -2.29 14.97 11.05
N ALA A 39 -3.19 14.47 10.19
CA ALA A 39 -4.58 14.96 10.12
C ALA A 39 -5.34 14.77 11.44
N VAL A 40 -5.09 13.66 12.15
CA VAL A 40 -5.63 13.40 13.49
C VAL A 40 -5.05 14.37 14.51
N TRP A 41 -3.73 14.59 14.51
CA TRP A 41 -3.06 15.54 15.42
C TRP A 41 -3.55 16.98 15.23
N ARG A 42 -3.85 17.37 13.99
CA ARG A 42 -4.43 18.69 13.66
C ARG A 42 -5.93 18.80 13.92
N GLU A 43 -6.56 17.75 14.47
CA GLU A 43 -8.01 17.68 14.73
C GLU A 43 -8.88 17.98 13.51
N ALA A 44 -8.34 17.75 12.31
CA ALA A 44 -8.98 18.18 11.07
C ALA A 44 -10.19 17.29 10.68
N GLY A 45 -10.41 16.18 11.41
CA GLY A 45 -11.39 15.13 11.09
C GLY A 45 -12.82 15.63 10.97
N ALA A 46 -13.26 16.46 11.91
CA ALA A 46 -14.65 16.93 12.00
C ALA A 46 -15.08 17.82 10.81
N ILE A 47 -14.12 18.35 10.05
CA ILE A 47 -14.39 19.31 8.96
C ILE A 47 -14.82 18.58 7.67
N CYS A 48 -14.46 17.31 7.51
CA CYS A 48 -14.77 16.52 6.32
C CYS A 48 -15.70 15.34 6.64
N ALA A 49 -16.98 15.65 6.90
CA ALA A 49 -17.99 14.65 7.26
C ALA A 49 -18.47 13.75 6.10
N SER A 50 -18.11 14.08 4.84
CA SER A 50 -18.46 13.27 3.67
C SER A 50 -17.25 12.56 3.07
N TRP A 51 -17.52 11.53 2.28
CA TRP A 51 -16.55 10.77 1.49
C TRP A 51 -17.16 10.48 0.11
N PRO A 52 -16.40 10.57 -1.01
CA PRO A 52 -14.94 10.74 -1.11
C PRO A 52 -14.45 12.20 -1.09
N LEU A 53 -15.33 13.17 -1.30
CA LEU A 53 -15.00 14.60 -1.22
C LEU A 53 -15.28 15.16 0.19
N CYS A 54 -14.60 16.25 0.56
CA CYS A 54 -14.79 16.97 1.83
C CYS A 54 -15.86 18.06 1.67
N GLY A 55 -17.13 17.65 1.55
CA GLY A 55 -18.27 18.52 1.24
C GLY A 55 -18.70 18.46 -0.23
N GLY A 56 -19.47 19.47 -0.64
CA GLY A 56 -19.99 19.62 -2.00
C GLY A 56 -19.06 20.35 -2.97
N ASP A 57 -18.05 21.07 -2.46
CA ASP A 57 -17.11 21.84 -3.28
C ASP A 57 -15.93 20.97 -3.72
N PHE A 58 -15.52 21.12 -4.99
CA PHE A 58 -14.35 20.44 -5.52
C PHE A 58 -13.04 20.99 -4.93
N ILE A 59 -13.01 22.28 -4.57
CA ILE A 59 -11.84 22.96 -4.01
C ILE A 59 -12.07 23.19 -2.51
N PRO A 60 -11.21 22.65 -1.62
CA PRO A 60 -11.29 22.90 -0.19
C PRO A 60 -11.16 24.38 0.17
N GLN A 61 -12.08 24.85 1.02
CA GLN A 61 -12.16 26.25 1.43
C GLN A 61 -11.38 26.56 2.73
N SER A 62 -10.77 25.55 3.36
CA SER A 62 -10.02 25.72 4.61
C SER A 62 -8.75 24.88 4.64
N THR A 63 -7.75 25.32 5.41
CA THR A 63 -6.49 24.60 5.60
C THR A 63 -6.70 23.18 6.14
N PHE A 64 -7.67 23.00 7.04
CA PHE A 64 -7.97 21.67 7.59
C PHE A 64 -8.61 20.74 6.55
N ALA A 65 -9.47 21.26 5.69
CA ALA A 65 -10.00 20.49 4.57
C ALA A 65 -8.90 20.12 3.56
N TRP A 66 -7.93 21.01 3.32
CA TRP A 66 -6.74 20.69 2.53
C TRP A 66 -5.91 19.55 3.14
N ILE A 67 -5.68 19.55 4.45
CA ILE A 67 -4.95 18.47 5.13
C ILE A 67 -5.63 17.11 4.89
N HIS A 68 -6.96 17.04 5.02
CA HIS A 68 -7.72 15.82 4.74
C HIS A 68 -7.70 15.40 3.28
N MET A 69 -7.87 16.35 2.36
CA MET A 69 -7.86 16.04 0.94
C MET A 69 -6.48 15.59 0.45
N ILE A 70 -5.39 16.15 0.98
CA ILE A 70 -4.03 15.67 0.73
C ILE A 70 -3.86 14.24 1.24
N HIS A 71 -4.33 13.93 2.46
CA HIS A 71 -4.30 12.56 2.97
C HIS A 71 -5.11 11.58 2.08
N ARG A 72 -6.31 11.98 1.62
CA ARG A 72 -7.14 11.16 0.72
C ARG A 72 -6.45 10.93 -0.63
N PHE A 73 -5.81 11.95 -1.18
CA PHE A 73 -5.03 11.84 -2.42
C PHE A 73 -3.83 10.89 -2.25
N LEU A 74 -3.03 11.06 -1.19
CA LEU A 74 -1.90 10.18 -0.89
C LEU A 74 -2.36 8.73 -0.68
N SER A 75 -3.49 8.54 0.01
CA SER A 75 -4.09 7.22 0.22
C SER A 75 -4.55 6.59 -1.09
N PHE A 76 -5.17 7.37 -1.99
CA PHE A 76 -5.57 6.88 -3.32
C PHE A 76 -4.36 6.41 -4.15
N VAL A 77 -3.28 7.21 -4.20
CA VAL A 77 -2.03 6.83 -4.88
C VAL A 77 -1.45 5.57 -4.25
N SER A 78 -1.44 5.47 -2.91
CA SER A 78 -1.00 4.29 -2.19
C SER A 78 -1.79 3.03 -2.57
N ILE A 79 -3.14 3.13 -2.62
CA ILE A 79 -4.01 2.01 -3.03
C ILE A 79 -3.63 1.51 -4.42
N LEU A 80 -3.46 2.40 -5.40
CA LEU A 80 -3.08 2.03 -6.77
C LEU A 80 -1.71 1.35 -6.81
N LEU A 81 -0.73 1.86 -6.05
CA LEU A 81 0.61 1.27 -5.97
C LEU A 81 0.59 -0.11 -5.32
N VAL A 82 -0.18 -0.33 -4.25
CA VAL A 82 -0.31 -1.64 -3.58
C VAL A 82 -0.97 -2.66 -4.51
N LEU A 83 -2.05 -2.29 -5.20
CA LEU A 83 -2.73 -3.14 -6.17
C LEU A 83 -1.79 -3.50 -7.34
N TYR A 84 -1.07 -2.51 -7.86
CA TYR A 84 -0.12 -2.74 -8.95
C TYR A 84 1.08 -3.58 -8.52
N ALA A 85 1.62 -3.38 -7.31
CA ALA A 85 2.67 -4.21 -6.75
C ALA A 85 2.21 -5.67 -6.62
N GLY A 86 1.03 -5.91 -6.03
CA GLY A 86 0.43 -7.24 -5.94
C GLY A 86 0.25 -7.89 -7.31
N HIS A 87 -0.26 -7.14 -8.30
CA HIS A 87 -0.38 -7.63 -9.67
C HIS A 87 0.97 -8.01 -10.28
N LYS A 88 2.02 -7.19 -10.12
CA LYS A 88 3.36 -7.49 -10.63
C LYS A 88 3.95 -8.73 -9.99
N VAL A 89 3.77 -8.91 -8.67
CA VAL A 89 4.19 -10.12 -7.97
C VAL A 89 3.44 -11.34 -8.47
N TRP A 90 2.11 -11.27 -8.65
CA TRP A 90 1.29 -12.37 -9.16
C TRP A 90 1.71 -12.83 -10.57
N ARG A 91 2.19 -11.90 -11.40
CA ARG A 91 2.63 -12.17 -12.78
C ARG A 91 4.05 -12.72 -12.89
N LEU A 92 4.80 -12.79 -11.80
CA LEU A 92 6.15 -13.37 -11.83
C LEU A 92 6.08 -14.87 -12.20
N PRO A 93 6.99 -15.35 -13.06
CA PRO A 93 7.01 -16.76 -13.46
C PRO A 93 7.45 -17.66 -12.29
N ASN A 94 6.86 -18.85 -12.20
CA ASN A 94 7.25 -19.91 -11.26
C ASN A 94 7.27 -19.51 -9.77
N ILE A 95 6.44 -18.54 -9.36
CA ILE A 95 6.31 -18.15 -7.96
C ILE A 95 5.65 -19.24 -7.10
N SER A 96 6.08 -19.31 -5.84
CA SER A 96 5.50 -20.25 -4.85
C SER A 96 4.05 -19.90 -4.49
N GLY A 97 3.31 -20.90 -3.99
CA GLY A 97 1.93 -20.69 -3.50
C GLY A 97 1.83 -19.65 -2.40
N ALA A 98 2.83 -19.57 -1.52
CA ALA A 98 2.91 -18.53 -0.49
C ALA A 98 3.01 -17.12 -1.09
N LEU A 99 3.84 -16.93 -2.12
CA LEU A 99 4.01 -15.61 -2.75
C LEU A 99 2.76 -15.22 -3.56
N ARG A 100 2.05 -16.19 -4.14
CA ARG A 100 0.73 -16.00 -4.75
C ARG A 100 -0.32 -15.53 -3.73
N PHE A 101 -0.36 -16.20 -2.56
CA PHE A 101 -1.26 -15.80 -1.48
C PHE A 101 -0.97 -14.36 -1.02
N VAL A 102 0.31 -14.03 -0.80
CA VAL A 102 0.74 -12.68 -0.42
C VAL A 102 0.32 -11.63 -1.46
N ALA A 103 0.43 -11.95 -2.76
CA ALA A 103 -0.01 -11.05 -3.83
C ALA A 103 -1.53 -10.80 -3.84
N ILE A 104 -2.35 -11.84 -3.62
CA ILE A 104 -3.81 -11.70 -3.48
C ILE A 104 -4.16 -10.91 -2.22
N ALA A 105 -3.48 -11.24 -1.11
CA ALA A 105 -3.69 -10.58 0.17
C ALA A 105 -3.51 -9.07 0.07
N SER A 106 -2.56 -8.56 -0.74
CA SER A 106 -2.39 -7.13 -1.01
C SER A 106 -3.69 -6.44 -1.44
N ALA A 107 -4.47 -7.07 -2.31
CA ALA A 107 -5.73 -6.49 -2.79
C ALA A 107 -6.81 -6.52 -1.71
N ILE A 108 -6.91 -7.62 -0.97
CA ILE A 108 -7.91 -7.78 0.09
C ILE A 108 -7.69 -6.77 1.21
N ILE A 109 -6.46 -6.68 1.73
CA ILE A 109 -6.15 -5.79 2.87
C ILE A 109 -6.31 -4.32 2.49
N VAL A 110 -5.95 -3.93 1.26
CA VAL A 110 -6.00 -2.52 0.85
C VAL A 110 -7.42 -2.06 0.57
N ILE A 111 -8.28 -2.95 0.06
CA ILE A 111 -9.72 -2.70 -0.07
C ILE A 111 -10.36 -2.58 1.32
N ALA A 112 -10.04 -3.51 2.24
CA ALA A 112 -10.52 -3.42 3.63
C ALA A 112 -10.09 -2.10 4.29
N GLN A 113 -8.85 -1.66 4.06
CA GLN A 113 -8.34 -0.39 4.57
C GLN A 113 -9.08 0.82 3.99
N MET A 114 -9.39 0.81 2.69
CA MET A 114 -10.18 1.87 2.06
C MET A 114 -11.59 1.96 2.65
N LEU A 115 -12.25 0.81 2.83
CA LEU A 115 -13.58 0.73 3.44
C LEU A 115 -13.56 1.23 4.89
N MET A 116 -12.54 0.86 5.66
CA MET A 116 -12.37 1.35 7.03
C MET A 116 -12.07 2.85 7.07
N GLY A 117 -11.37 3.38 6.07
CA GLY A 117 -11.20 4.83 5.90
C GLY A 117 -12.52 5.55 5.66
N ALA A 118 -13.38 5.00 4.80
CA ALA A 118 -14.72 5.53 4.54
C ALA A 118 -15.66 5.40 5.76
N ALA A 119 -15.48 4.37 6.59
CA ALA A 119 -16.26 4.19 7.81
C ALA A 119 -16.06 5.32 8.84
N ASN A 120 -14.94 6.04 8.80
CA ASN A 120 -14.70 7.17 9.72
C ASN A 120 -15.78 8.26 9.59
N PRO A 121 -15.95 8.93 8.44
CA PRO A 121 -17.02 9.93 8.28
C PRO A 121 -18.43 9.33 8.45
N TRP A 122 -18.67 8.09 7.99
CA TRP A 122 -20.00 7.45 8.11
C TRP A 122 -20.42 7.13 9.55
N THR A 123 -19.46 7.02 10.47
CA THR A 123 -19.70 6.70 11.88
C THR A 123 -19.38 7.88 12.79
N SER A 124 -19.29 9.08 12.23
CA SER A 124 -18.91 10.30 12.96
C SER A 124 -17.61 10.15 13.74
N PHE A 125 -16.62 9.48 13.13
CA PHE A 125 -15.27 9.26 13.67
C PHE A 125 -15.27 8.49 15.00
N SER A 126 -16.14 7.51 15.13
CA SER A 126 -16.17 6.57 16.27
C SER A 126 -14.80 5.96 16.56
N GLU A 127 -14.54 5.66 17.84
CA GLU A 127 -13.24 5.16 18.31
C GLU A 127 -12.81 3.87 17.60
N TRP A 128 -13.74 2.93 17.39
CA TRP A 128 -13.47 1.67 16.71
C TRP A 128 -13.12 1.88 15.23
N ALA A 129 -13.75 2.83 14.54
CA ALA A 129 -13.45 3.10 13.13
C ALA A 129 -12.07 3.75 12.97
N ARG A 130 -11.71 4.67 13.87
CA ARG A 130 -10.38 5.30 13.90
C ARG A 130 -9.29 4.29 14.21
N ALA A 131 -9.48 3.49 15.27
CA ALA A 131 -8.52 2.47 15.69
C ALA A 131 -8.36 1.35 14.66
N GLY A 132 -9.48 0.90 14.09
CA GLY A 132 -9.51 -0.09 13.02
C GLY A 132 -8.81 0.42 11.76
N HIS A 133 -9.04 1.68 11.38
CA HIS A 133 -8.39 2.29 10.22
C HIS A 133 -6.88 2.40 10.39
N LEU A 134 -6.41 2.82 11.56
CA LEU A 134 -4.98 2.89 11.85
C LEU A 134 -4.35 1.48 11.82
N SER A 135 -5.01 0.50 12.44
CA SER A 135 -4.52 -0.87 12.52
C SER A 135 -4.41 -1.53 11.13
N LEU A 136 -5.42 -1.35 10.28
CA LEU A 136 -5.40 -1.81 8.89
C LEU A 136 -4.37 -1.03 8.06
N ALA A 137 -4.18 0.29 8.28
CA ALA A 137 -3.12 1.06 7.62
C ALA A 137 -1.73 0.47 7.92
N THR A 138 -1.47 0.19 9.19
CA THR A 138 -0.22 -0.43 9.64
C THR A 138 -0.05 -1.82 9.03
N LEU A 139 -1.13 -2.62 8.96
CA LEU A 139 -1.10 -3.93 8.33
C LEU A 139 -0.74 -3.85 6.84
N VAL A 140 -1.31 -2.90 6.08
CA VAL A 140 -0.95 -2.68 4.66
C VAL A 140 0.53 -2.33 4.54
N TRP A 141 1.05 -1.45 5.40
CA TRP A 141 2.46 -1.07 5.38
C TRP A 141 3.39 -2.26 5.68
N VAL A 142 3.13 -2.99 6.76
CA VAL A 142 3.89 -4.19 7.14
C VAL A 142 3.84 -5.25 6.04
N HIS A 143 2.67 -5.46 5.43
CA HIS A 143 2.51 -6.37 4.31
C HIS A 143 3.38 -5.99 3.12
N MET A 144 3.44 -4.70 2.75
CA MET A 144 4.30 -4.26 1.67
C MET A 144 5.79 -4.39 1.99
N VAL A 145 6.20 -4.10 3.23
CA VAL A 145 7.58 -4.37 3.70
C VAL A 145 7.89 -5.86 3.62
N PHE A 146 6.94 -6.72 4.00
CA PHE A 146 7.09 -8.17 3.91
C PHE A 146 7.23 -8.66 2.47
N VAL A 147 6.43 -8.14 1.53
CA VAL A 147 6.58 -8.41 0.09
C VAL A 147 7.98 -8.05 -0.39
N VAL A 148 8.47 -6.85 -0.05
CA VAL A 148 9.83 -6.41 -0.40
C VAL A 148 10.86 -7.38 0.18
N ALA A 149 10.75 -7.74 1.46
CA ALA A 149 11.66 -8.67 2.10
C ALA A 149 11.68 -10.05 1.41
N LEU A 150 10.52 -10.56 0.98
CA LEU A 150 10.43 -11.82 0.22
C LEU A 150 11.11 -11.72 -1.15
N LEU A 151 10.92 -10.61 -1.87
CA LEU A 151 11.53 -10.39 -3.18
C LEU A 151 13.05 -10.16 -3.11
N LEU A 152 13.56 -9.72 -1.95
CA LEU A 152 15.00 -9.58 -1.71
C LEU A 152 15.68 -10.91 -1.36
N ARG A 153 14.93 -11.98 -1.04
CA ARG A 153 15.54 -13.27 -0.66
C ARG A 153 16.30 -13.86 -1.86
N PRO A 154 17.59 -14.18 -1.71
CA PRO A 154 18.36 -14.83 -2.78
C PRO A 154 17.84 -16.26 -2.99
N VAL A 155 17.59 -16.63 -4.25
CA VAL A 155 17.29 -18.03 -4.62
C VAL A 155 18.57 -18.85 -4.47
N PRO A 156 18.61 -19.90 -3.62
CA PRO A 156 19.82 -20.70 -3.43
C PRO A 156 20.28 -21.36 -4.72
N ARG A 157 21.58 -21.26 -5.03
CA ARG A 157 22.23 -21.80 -6.26
C ARG A 157 21.95 -23.30 -6.51
N ARG A 158 21.60 -24.07 -5.45
CA ARG A 158 21.25 -25.49 -5.52
C ARG A 158 19.95 -25.80 -6.26
N GLU A 159 18.99 -24.87 -6.31
CA GLU A 159 17.74 -25.08 -7.06
C GLU A 159 17.92 -24.84 -8.56
N LEU A 160 18.81 -23.92 -8.95
CA LEU A 160 19.19 -23.67 -10.35
C LEU A 160 19.89 -24.85 -11.01
N ALA A 161 20.59 -25.69 -10.23
CA ALA A 161 21.26 -26.88 -10.71
C ALA A 161 20.31 -28.08 -10.93
N LYS A 162 19.07 -28.00 -10.43
CA LYS A 162 18.05 -29.05 -10.62
C LYS A 162 17.07 -28.74 -11.76
N SER A 163 17.14 -27.55 -12.35
CA SER A 163 16.24 -27.10 -13.43
C SER A 163 16.89 -27.08 -14.81
N ASN A 164 18.14 -27.54 -14.93
CA ASN A 164 18.83 -27.87 -16.18
C ASN A 164 18.98 -29.38 -16.29
#